data_AF-A0A815YCZ4-F1
#
_entry.id   AF-A0A815YCZ4-F1
#
_cell.length_a   1.000
_cell.length_b   1.000
_cell.length_c   1.000
_cell.angle_alpha   90.00
_cell.angle_beta   90.00
_cell.angle_gamma   90.00
#
_symmetry.space_group_name_H-M   'P 1'
#
loop_
_entity.id
_entity.type
_entity.pdbx_description
1 polymer ?
#
loop_
_entity_poly.entity_id
_entity_poly.type
_entity_poly.pdbx_seq_one_letter_code
_entity_poly.pdbx_strand_id
1 'polypeptide(L)'
;MPTHIMTYDESLLPTHPCFKLFSNDEQQLNHTTSRRLITMIKVRESTGDEKATVNEKLFNNFRDLYFTPNTKIWEQLNSENDT
;
A
#
# COMPACT_ATOMS: atom_id res chain seq x y z
N MET A 1 6.19 5.12 -0.84
CA MET A 1 5.99 4.13 0.25
C MET A 1 6.35 2.75 -0.26
N PRO A 2 7.20 1.97 0.44
CA PRO A 2 7.63 0.67 -0.04
C PRO A 2 6.50 -0.36 0.00
N THR A 3 6.43 -1.21 -1.02
CA THR A 3 5.36 -2.20 -1.22
C THR A 3 5.95 -3.49 -1.76
N HIS A 4 5.39 -4.63 -1.35
CA HIS A 4 5.67 -5.90 -2.00
C HIS A 4 4.72 -6.05 -3.19
N ILE A 5 5.26 -6.33 -4.38
CA ILE A 5 4.52 -6.24 -5.66
C ILE A 5 3.30 -7.16 -5.68
N MET A 6 3.42 -8.39 -5.15
CA MET A 6 2.35 -9.39 -5.19
C MET A 6 1.20 -9.13 -4.21
N THR A 7 1.44 -8.33 -3.17
CA THR A 7 0.47 -8.12 -2.08
C THR A 7 0.00 -6.68 -2.03
N TYR A 8 0.41 -5.86 -2.99
CA TYR A 8 -0.01 -4.47 -3.06
C TYR A 8 -1.48 -4.39 -3.49
N ASP A 9 -2.24 -3.58 -2.78
CA ASP A 9 -3.62 -3.24 -3.12
C ASP A 9 -3.85 -1.74 -2.89
N GLU A 10 -4.67 -1.12 -3.72
CA GLU A 10 -4.93 0.32 -3.62
C GLU A 10 -5.71 0.72 -2.35
N SER A 11 -6.41 -0.21 -1.70
CA SER A 11 -7.04 0.04 -0.38
C SER A 11 -6.02 0.27 0.74
N LEU A 12 -4.74 -0.01 0.50
CA LEU A 12 -3.64 0.31 1.42
C LEU A 12 -3.23 1.79 1.35
N LEU A 13 -3.56 2.45 0.24
CA LEU A 13 -4.05 3.82 0.16
C LEU A 13 -4.20 4.62 1.47
N PRO A 14 -3.29 5.52 1.91
CA PRO A 14 -3.70 6.51 2.89
C PRO A 14 -4.82 7.39 2.28
N THR A 15 -5.83 7.72 3.08
CA THR A 15 -6.96 8.54 2.65
C THR A 15 -7.19 9.70 3.61
N HIS A 16 -7.77 10.79 3.12
CA HIS A 16 -8.15 11.94 3.95
C HIS A 16 -9.34 12.68 3.31
N PRO A 17 -10.37 13.11 4.06
CA PRO A 17 -11.57 13.76 3.51
C PRO A 17 -11.30 14.99 2.62
N CYS A 18 -10.27 15.78 2.95
CA CYS A 18 -9.85 16.96 2.18
C CYS A 18 -8.98 16.68 0.95
N PHE A 19 -8.60 15.43 0.69
CA PHE A 19 -7.70 15.07 -0.39
C PHE A 19 -8.33 14.01 -1.28
N LYS A 20 -8.14 14.16 -2.59
CA LYS A 20 -8.52 13.15 -3.58
C LYS A 20 -7.26 12.65 -4.28
N LEU A 21 -7.16 11.33 -4.44
CA LEU A 21 -6.09 10.70 -5.21
C LEU A 21 -6.14 11.20 -6.66
N PHE A 22 -4.99 11.65 -7.17
CA PHE A 22 -4.81 12.11 -8.54
C PHE A 22 -3.93 11.16 -9.35
N SER A 23 -2.82 10.69 -8.79
CA SER A 23 -1.98 9.65 -9.40
C SER A 23 -1.50 8.66 -8.35
N ASN A 24 -1.24 7.44 -8.79
CA ASN A 24 -0.70 6.33 -8.00
C ASN A 24 0.32 5.58 -8.85
N ASP A 25 1.53 6.11 -8.90
CA ASP A 25 2.56 5.62 -9.80
C ASP A 25 3.43 4.56 -9.12
N GLU A 26 3.69 3.46 -9.84
CA GLU A 26 4.62 2.43 -9.37
C GLU A 26 6.05 2.79 -9.76
N GLN A 27 6.94 2.77 -8.78
CA GLN A 27 8.38 2.79 -9.02
C GLN A 27 8.97 1.48 -8.52
N GLN A 28 9.26 0.57 -9.47
CA GLN A 28 9.86 -0.73 -9.18
C GLN A 28 11.30 -0.56 -8.66
N LEU A 29 11.65 -1.29 -7.59
CA LEU A 29 12.99 -1.27 -6.99
C LEU A 29 13.77 -2.55 -7.29
N ASN A 30 13.08 -3.69 -7.29
CA ASN A 30 13.59 -4.98 -7.72
C ASN A 30 12.42 -5.87 -8.18
N HIS A 31 12.65 -7.17 -8.37
CA HIS A 31 11.62 -8.10 -8.86
C HIS A 31 10.43 -8.32 -7.92
N THR A 32 10.56 -8.02 -6.62
CA THR A 32 9.50 -8.28 -5.62
C THR A 32 9.09 -7.06 -4.81
N THR A 33 9.87 -5.99 -4.89
CA THR A 33 9.69 -4.76 -4.13
C THR A 33 9.54 -3.59 -5.06
N SER A 34 8.54 -2.76 -4.81
CA SER A 34 8.34 -1.46 -5.44
C SER A 34 8.10 -0.39 -4.39
N ARG A 35 7.88 0.85 -4.84
CA ARG A 35 7.31 1.90 -4.03
C ARG A 35 6.17 2.57 -4.79
N ARG A 36 5.12 2.97 -4.09
CA ARG A 36 4.07 3.84 -4.63
C ARG A 36 4.42 5.31 -4.43
N LEU A 37 4.32 6.08 -5.50
CA LEU A 37 4.37 7.54 -5.54
C LEU A 37 2.94 8.04 -5.77
N ILE A 38 2.32 8.59 -4.74
CA ILE A 38 0.94 9.07 -4.84
C ILE A 38 0.92 10.59 -4.90
N THR A 39 0.10 11.12 -5.80
CA THR A 39 -0.21 12.54 -5.88
C THR A 39 -1.65 12.73 -5.45
N MET A 40 -1.91 13.71 -4.57
CA MET A 40 -3.25 14.04 -4.12
C MET A 40 -3.56 15.51 -4.38
N ILE A 41 -4.81 15.79 -4.76
CA ILE A 41 -5.31 17.15 -4.90
C ILE A 41 -6.09 17.50 -3.63
N LYS A 42 -5.77 18.67 -3.06
CA LYS A 42 -6.56 19.25 -1.97
C LYS A 42 -7.88 19.78 -2.55
N VAL A 43 -9.00 19.21 -2.11
CA VAL A 43 -10.33 19.56 -2.63
C VAL A 43 -11.05 20.62 -1.79
N ARG A 44 -10.65 20.80 -0.52
CA ARG A 44 -11.15 21.84 0.38
C ARG A 44 -10.25 22.01 1.61
N GLU A 45 -10.58 22.98 2.44
CA GLU A 45 -9.98 23.15 3.77
C GLU A 45 -10.51 22.12 4.78
N SER A 46 -9.68 21.81 5.78
CA SER A 46 -10.04 20.94 6.90
C SER A 46 -10.94 21.68 7.88
N THR A 47 -11.90 20.97 8.48
CA THR A 47 -12.74 21.50 9.57
C THR A 47 -12.06 21.42 10.94
N GLY A 48 -10.83 20.91 11.02
CA GLY A 48 -10.01 20.85 12.24
C GLY A 48 -9.93 19.46 12.88
N ASP A 49 -11.03 18.70 12.86
CA ASP A 49 -11.11 17.36 13.47
C ASP A 49 -10.84 16.21 12.49
N GLU A 50 -10.66 16.52 11.21
CA GLU A 50 -10.45 15.53 10.16
C GLU A 50 -9.02 15.00 10.20
N LYS A 51 -8.90 13.67 10.14
CA LYS A 51 -7.62 12.97 10.20
C LYS A 51 -7.43 12.10 8.98
N ALA A 52 -6.16 11.85 8.66
CA ALA A 52 -5.82 10.86 7.64
C ALA A 52 -6.06 9.46 8.21
N THR A 53 -6.64 8.59 7.39
CA THR A 53 -6.71 7.17 7.65
C THR A 53 -5.54 6.50 6.94
N VAL A 54 -4.78 5.68 7.67
CA VAL A 54 -3.65 4.94 7.11
C VAL A 54 -3.86 3.48 7.45
N ASN A 55 -3.77 2.61 6.44
CA ASN A 55 -3.94 1.18 6.64
C ASN A 55 -2.69 0.60 7.33
N GLU A 56 -2.82 0.04 8.52
CA GLU A 56 -1.66 -0.48 9.28
C GLU A 56 -0.93 -1.62 8.57
N LYS A 57 -1.65 -2.42 7.76
CA LYS A 57 -1.06 -3.52 6.97
C LYS A 57 0.05 -3.04 6.04
N LEU A 58 -0.02 -1.78 5.65
CA LEU A 58 0.93 -1.12 4.78
C LEU A 58 2.36 -1.07 5.34
N PHE A 59 2.50 -0.90 6.65
CA PHE A 59 3.80 -0.85 7.31
C PHE A 59 4.17 -2.18 7.96
N ASN A 60 3.17 -2.86 8.53
CA ASN A 60 3.41 -4.06 9.31
C ASN A 60 3.78 -5.25 8.42
N ASN A 61 3.15 -5.40 7.25
CA ASN A 61 3.40 -6.56 6.40
C ASN A 61 4.62 -6.39 5.49
N PHE A 62 4.99 -5.14 5.16
CA PHE A 62 6.08 -4.90 4.22
C PHE A 62 7.41 -5.48 4.72
N ARG A 63 7.74 -5.27 6.00
CA ARG A 63 8.99 -5.77 6.57
C ARG A 63 9.08 -7.28 6.48
N ASP A 64 8.03 -7.96 6.91
CA ASP A 64 8.01 -9.43 6.94
C ASP A 64 8.10 -10.00 5.53
N LEU A 65 7.34 -9.45 4.57
CA LEU A 65 7.39 -9.86 3.17
C LEU A 65 8.75 -9.56 2.51
N TYR A 66 9.39 -8.45 2.87
CA TYR A 66 10.70 -8.08 2.31
C TYR A 66 11.81 -9.06 2.72
N PHE A 67 11.79 -9.55 3.97
CA PHE A 67 12.78 -10.51 4.46
C PHE A 67 12.38 -11.98 4.27
N THR A 68 11.14 -12.24 3.84
CA THR A 68 10.65 -13.59 3.60
C THR A 68 11.09 -14.08 2.21
N PRO A 69 11.64 -15.31 2.08
CA PRO A 69 11.94 -15.89 0.78
C PRO A 69 10.70 -15.96 -0.10
N ASN A 70 10.83 -15.56 -1.37
CA ASN A 70 9.72 -15.47 -2.32
C ASN A 70 8.87 -16.75 -2.42
N THR A 71 9.48 -17.93 -2.29
CA THR A 71 8.77 -19.22 -2.34
C THR A 71 7.67 -19.34 -1.28
N LYS A 72 7.91 -18.86 -0.06
CA LYS A 72 6.94 -18.90 1.03
C LYS A 72 5.77 -17.94 0.83
N ILE A 73 6.02 -16.79 0.20
CA ILE A 73 4.97 -15.80 -0.10
C ILE A 73 3.99 -16.36 -1.13
N TRP A 74 4.50 -17.04 -2.16
CA TRP A 74 3.66 -17.72 -3.16
C TRP A 74 2.82 -18.84 -2.58
N GLU A 75 3.37 -19.64 -1.67
CA GLU A 75 2.62 -20.69 -0.96
C GLU A 75 1.47 -20.11 -0.13
N GLN A 76 1.72 -19.02 0.62
CA GLN A 76 0.70 -18.34 1.43
C GLN A 76 -0.45 -17.78 0.57
N LEU A 77 -0.13 -17.06 -0.52
CA LEU A 77 -1.13 -16.47 -1.41
C LEU A 77 -2.01 -17.52 -2.09
N ASN A 78 -1.46 -18.68 -2.41
CA ASN A 78 -2.23 -19.76 -3.03
C ASN A 78 -3.08 -20.53 -2.01
N SER A 79 -2.66 -20.59 -0.73
CA SER A 79 -3.45 -21.23 0.32
C SER A 79 -4.69 -20.43 0.73
N GLU A 80 -4.68 -19.10 0.59
CA GLU A 80 -5.83 -18.23 0.91
C GLU A 80 -6.92 -18.24 -0.18
N ASN A 81 -6.63 -18.73 -1.39
CA ASN A 81 -7.59 -18.79 -2.50
C ASN A 81 -8.42 -20.10 -2.56
N ASP A 82 -8.12 -21.08 -1.69
CA ASP A 82 -8.80 -22.39 -1.64
C ASP A 82 -9.89 -22.47 -0.54
N THR A 83 -10.27 -21.34 0.09
CA THR A 83 -11.35 -21.26 1.10
C THR A 83 -12.39 -20.22 0.71
#